data_AF-A0A8T5T7J8-F1
#
_entry.id   AF-A0A8T5T7J8-F1
#
_cell.length_a   1.000
_cell.length_b   1.000
_cell.length_c   1.000
_cell.angle_alpha   90.00
_cell.angle_beta   90.00
_cell.angle_gamma   90.00
#
_symmetry.space_group_name_H-M   'P 1'
#
loop_
_entity.id
_entity.type
_entity.pdbx_description
1 polymer ?
#
loop_
_entity_poly.entity_id
_entity_poly.type
_entity_poly.pdbx_seq_one_letter_code
_entity_poly.pdbx_strand_id
1 'polypeptide(L)'
;LYPIFPFLAISFIGTAWGLLLAKPKPSKRLPLYGGIITLVIFAIGAILNVIMGFDISFQRPPMQYFFLLLGAEFGIMILMLWLVEYRGKAQKFGNNIIVKYFRLWGTITLSVFSLQIWSLVPRAILNPLFDINLMSEKFDLLTGGWWVLMFAVLTILCYDVLFWLWAKINFIFSFEWFIIRLGSLPTKSVSKRLNVKEILHNVEWMDYKKLSE
;
A
#
# COMPACT_ATOMS: atom_id res chain seq x y z
N LEU A 1 -5.79 -18.47 14.25
CA LEU A 1 -6.77 -17.60 13.56
C LEU A 1 -6.22 -16.17 13.57
N TYR A 2 -6.07 -15.54 12.41
CA TYR A 2 -5.85 -14.10 12.35
C TYR A 2 -7.10 -13.40 12.89
N PRO A 3 -6.99 -12.34 13.72
CA PRO A 3 -8.16 -11.59 14.10
C PRO A 3 -8.70 -10.93 12.82
N ILE A 4 -9.89 -11.34 12.39
CA ILE A 4 -10.55 -10.80 11.19
C ILE A 4 -10.93 -9.33 11.42
N PHE A 5 -11.21 -8.99 12.67
CA PHE A 5 -11.80 -7.71 13.05
C PHE A 5 -10.90 -6.49 12.75
N PRO A 6 -9.59 -6.47 13.09
CA PRO A 6 -8.70 -5.36 12.74
C PRO A 6 -8.59 -5.10 11.23
N PHE A 7 -8.45 -6.15 10.40
CA PHE A 7 -8.36 -6.00 8.94
C PHE A 7 -9.68 -5.51 8.31
N LEU A 8 -10.81 -5.99 8.84
CA LEU A 8 -12.12 -5.54 8.42
C LEU A 8 -12.35 -4.06 8.78
N ALA A 9 -11.93 -3.65 9.99
CA ALA A 9 -12.02 -2.25 10.42
C ALA A 9 -11.18 -1.32 9.51
N ILE A 10 -9.97 -1.71 9.13
CA ILE A 10 -9.14 -0.96 8.18
C ILE A 10 -9.88 -0.80 6.85
N SER A 11 -10.50 -1.87 6.34
CA SER A 11 -11.24 -1.84 5.08
C SER A 11 -12.43 -0.87 5.13
N PHE A 12 -13.16 -0.84 6.25
CA PHE A 12 -14.25 0.11 6.46
C PHE A 12 -13.77 1.55 6.58
N ILE A 13 -12.68 1.80 7.32
CA ILE A 13 -12.08 3.14 7.43
C ILE A 13 -11.63 3.61 6.04
N GLY A 14 -10.91 2.79 5.29
CA GLY A 14 -10.47 3.11 3.94
C GLY A 14 -11.64 3.41 2.99
N THR A 15 -12.72 2.64 3.09
CA THR A 15 -13.94 2.87 2.29
C THR A 15 -14.62 4.18 2.67
N ALA A 16 -14.79 4.45 3.97
CA ALA A 16 -15.37 5.71 4.45
C ALA A 16 -14.55 6.92 3.99
N TRP A 17 -13.22 6.83 4.06
CA TRP A 17 -12.31 7.85 3.58
C TRP A 17 -12.39 8.05 2.07
N GLY A 18 -12.41 6.96 1.29
CA GLY A 18 -12.59 7.01 -0.15
C GLY A 18 -13.91 7.69 -0.54
N LEU A 19 -15.00 7.38 0.15
CA LEU A 19 -16.30 8.02 -0.08
C LEU A 19 -16.29 9.52 0.29
N LEU A 20 -15.59 9.90 1.34
CA LEU A 20 -15.45 11.32 1.73
C LEU A 20 -14.66 12.12 0.70
N LEU A 21 -13.59 11.53 0.14
CA LEU A 21 -12.74 12.16 -0.87
C LEU A 21 -13.38 12.19 -2.27
N ALA A 22 -14.31 11.26 -2.55
CA ALA A 22 -15.06 11.23 -3.80
C ALA A 22 -16.08 12.39 -3.94
N LYS A 23 -16.30 13.18 -2.87
CA LYS A 23 -17.18 14.36 -2.94
C LYS A 23 -16.54 15.45 -3.82
N PRO A 24 -17.33 16.17 -4.63
CA PRO A 24 -16.80 17.19 -5.56
C PRO A 24 -16.10 18.36 -4.85
N LYS A 25 -16.49 18.64 -3.60
CA LYS A 25 -15.83 19.62 -2.73
C LYS A 25 -15.67 19.03 -1.33
N PRO A 26 -14.55 18.36 -1.03
CA PRO A 26 -14.31 17.86 0.32
C PRO A 26 -14.08 19.04 1.29
N SER A 27 -14.39 18.83 2.56
CA SER A 27 -14.29 19.86 3.59
C SER A 27 -12.82 20.26 3.84
N LYS A 28 -12.53 21.56 3.92
CA LYS A 28 -11.20 22.09 4.29
C LYS A 28 -10.66 21.54 5.63
N ARG A 29 -11.54 21.11 6.52
CA ARG A 29 -11.19 20.58 7.85
C ARG A 29 -10.86 19.09 7.85
N LEU A 30 -11.04 18.40 6.73
CA LEU A 30 -10.85 16.96 6.64
C LEU A 30 -9.41 16.51 7.00
N PRO A 31 -8.33 17.20 6.59
CA PRO A 31 -6.98 16.88 7.06
C PRO A 31 -6.79 17.09 8.56
N LEU A 32 -7.44 18.11 9.14
CA LEU A 32 -7.38 18.37 10.58
C LEU A 32 -8.05 17.23 11.36
N TYR A 33 -9.26 16.83 10.96
CA TYR A 33 -9.95 15.70 11.58
C TYR A 33 -9.20 14.39 11.40
N GLY A 34 -8.63 14.16 10.21
CA GLY A 34 -7.74 13.02 9.96
C GLY A 34 -6.52 13.02 10.89
N GLY A 35 -5.91 14.18 11.11
CA GLY A 35 -4.78 14.34 12.04
C GLY A 35 -5.16 14.07 13.49
N ILE A 36 -6.32 14.54 13.94
CA ILE A 36 -6.83 14.26 15.29
C ILE A 36 -7.07 12.76 15.46
N ILE A 37 -7.74 12.10 14.50
CA ILE A 37 -7.99 10.66 14.53
C ILE A 37 -6.67 9.89 14.58
N THR A 38 -5.68 10.29 13.77
CA THR A 38 -4.33 9.73 13.78
C THR A 38 -3.71 9.78 15.18
N LEU A 39 -3.72 10.95 15.81
CA LEU A 39 -3.14 11.13 17.14
C LEU A 39 -3.86 10.30 18.21
N VAL A 40 -5.19 10.20 18.14
CA VAL A 40 -5.98 9.38 19.07
C VAL A 40 -5.62 7.89 18.91
N ILE A 41 -5.59 7.37 17.68
CA ILE A 41 -5.23 5.97 17.41
C ILE A 41 -3.80 5.69 17.90
N PHE A 42 -2.86 6.58 17.60
CA PHE A 42 -1.47 6.44 18.01
C PHE A 42 -1.32 6.49 19.53
N ALA A 43 -2.02 7.41 20.21
CA ALA A 43 -2.02 7.51 21.67
C ALA A 43 -2.59 6.24 22.32
N ILE A 44 -3.67 5.66 21.78
CA ILE A 44 -4.21 4.39 22.25
C ILE A 44 -3.16 3.28 22.11
N GLY A 45 -2.51 3.18 20.94
CA GLY A 45 -1.43 2.21 20.71
C GLY A 45 -0.28 2.40 21.72
N ALA A 46 0.14 3.63 21.97
CA ALA A 46 1.21 3.95 22.91
C ALA A 46 0.83 3.58 24.36
N ILE A 47 -0.38 3.93 24.81
CA ILE A 47 -0.89 3.59 26.14
C ILE A 47 -0.93 2.06 26.32
N LEU A 48 -1.45 1.33 25.33
CA LEU A 48 -1.48 -0.13 25.37
C LEU A 48 -0.09 -0.75 25.40
N ASN A 49 0.90 -0.16 24.71
CA ASN A 49 2.30 -0.62 24.79
C ASN A 49 2.89 -0.43 26.19
N VAL A 50 2.54 0.65 26.89
CA VAL A 50 2.98 0.87 28.28
C VAL A 50 2.36 -0.15 29.23
N ILE A 51 1.07 -0.48 29.03
CA ILE A 51 0.33 -1.41 29.91
C ILE A 51 0.71 -2.88 29.64
N MET A 52 0.79 -3.27 28.38
CA MET A 52 0.93 -4.67 27.95
C MET A 52 2.38 -5.07 27.63
N GLY A 53 3.31 -4.11 27.61
CA GLY A 53 4.67 -4.29 27.14
C GLY A 53 4.81 -4.14 25.62
N PHE A 54 5.98 -3.67 25.21
CA PHE A 54 6.33 -3.48 23.82
C PHE A 54 6.77 -4.81 23.19
N ASP A 55 6.08 -5.24 22.14
CA ASP A 55 6.39 -6.44 21.38
C ASP A 55 6.20 -6.19 19.89
N ILE A 56 7.24 -6.49 19.10
CA ILE A 56 7.26 -6.35 17.64
C ILE A 56 7.22 -7.76 17.05
N SER A 57 6.06 -8.39 17.09
CA SER A 57 5.82 -9.64 16.38
C SER A 57 5.20 -9.36 15.01
N PHE A 58 5.92 -9.65 13.93
CA PHE A 58 5.42 -9.41 12.56
C PHE A 58 4.43 -10.49 12.08
N GLN A 59 4.48 -11.71 12.63
CA GLN A 59 3.57 -12.79 12.23
C GLN A 59 2.16 -12.57 12.79
N ARG A 60 2.07 -12.02 14.01
CA ARG A 60 0.82 -11.67 14.68
C ARG A 60 1.04 -10.37 15.43
N PRO A 61 0.92 -9.22 14.77
CA PRO A 61 1.12 -7.94 15.42
C PRO A 61 0.21 -7.86 16.64
N PRO A 62 0.77 -7.72 17.84
CA PRO A 62 -0.04 -7.59 19.04
C PRO A 62 -0.85 -6.30 18.94
N MET A 63 -2.01 -6.26 19.60
CA MET A 63 -3.00 -5.20 19.38
C MET A 63 -2.41 -3.80 19.57
N GLN A 64 -1.52 -3.63 20.55
CA GLN A 64 -0.81 -2.39 20.81
C GLN A 64 0.09 -1.96 19.64
N TYR A 65 0.82 -2.88 19.01
CA TYR A 65 1.67 -2.59 17.87
C TYR A 65 0.84 -2.35 16.60
N PHE A 66 -0.25 -3.09 16.43
CA PHE A 66 -1.20 -2.86 15.34
C PHE A 66 -1.77 -1.44 15.35
N PHE A 67 -2.19 -0.91 16.51
CA PHE A 67 -2.69 0.46 16.59
C PHE A 67 -1.62 1.51 16.28
N LEU A 68 -0.36 1.28 16.68
CA LEU A 68 0.73 2.16 16.29
C LEU A 68 0.95 2.17 14.78
N LEU A 69 0.96 1.01 14.14
CA LEU A 69 1.10 0.88 12.69
C LEU A 69 -0.06 1.55 11.96
N LEU A 70 -1.30 1.25 12.36
CA LEU A 70 -2.50 1.84 11.78
C LEU A 70 -2.50 3.37 11.92
N GLY A 71 -2.15 3.87 13.11
CA GLY A 71 -2.01 5.30 13.35
C GLY A 71 -0.95 5.92 12.44
N ALA A 72 0.22 5.31 12.31
CA ALA A 72 1.30 5.80 11.45
C ALA A 72 0.91 5.81 9.97
N GLU A 73 0.36 4.71 9.45
CA GLU A 73 -0.09 4.59 8.06
C GLU A 73 -1.15 5.63 7.71
N PHE A 74 -2.17 5.73 8.56
CA PHE A 74 -3.24 6.71 8.40
C PHE A 74 -2.71 8.15 8.51
N GLY A 75 -1.82 8.41 9.45
CA GLY A 75 -1.16 9.70 9.63
C GLY A 75 -0.35 10.12 8.40
N ILE A 76 0.43 9.20 7.83
CA ILE A 76 1.18 9.45 6.59
C ILE A 76 0.22 9.75 5.44
N MET A 77 -0.88 8.99 5.31
CA MET A 77 -1.89 9.25 4.28
C MET A 77 -2.50 10.65 4.42
N ILE A 78 -2.89 11.05 5.63
CA ILE A 78 -3.45 12.39 5.90
C ILE A 78 -2.42 13.49 5.67
N LEU A 79 -1.17 13.27 6.07
CA LEU A 79 -0.07 14.20 5.85
C LEU A 79 0.17 14.40 4.34
N MET A 80 0.19 13.31 3.57
CA MET A 80 0.32 13.35 2.12
C MET A 80 -0.85 14.09 1.47
N LEU A 81 -2.08 13.78 1.88
CA LEU A 81 -3.29 14.47 1.42
C LEU A 81 -3.18 15.98 1.66
N TRP A 82 -2.75 16.38 2.86
CA TRP A 82 -2.57 17.79 3.20
C TRP A 82 -1.47 18.45 2.37
N LEU A 83 -0.29 17.83 2.28
CA LEU A 83 0.89 18.40 1.63
C LEU A 83 0.77 18.46 0.10
N VAL A 84 0.03 17.53 -0.49
CA VAL A 84 -0.09 17.38 -1.95
C VAL A 84 -1.37 18.02 -2.46
N GLU A 85 -2.53 17.56 -2.00
CA GLU A 85 -3.83 17.93 -2.57
C GLU A 85 -4.34 19.27 -2.02
N TYR A 86 -4.30 19.47 -0.70
CA TYR A 86 -4.77 20.72 -0.08
C TYR A 86 -3.83 21.91 -0.28
N ARG A 87 -2.55 21.68 -0.58
CA ARG A 87 -1.60 22.74 -0.94
C ARG A 87 -1.55 23.05 -2.44
N GLY A 88 -2.34 22.36 -3.25
CA GLY A 88 -2.38 22.53 -4.70
C GLY A 88 -1.10 22.15 -5.43
N LYS A 89 -0.40 21.15 -4.90
CA LYS A 89 0.80 20.57 -5.53
C LYS A 89 0.51 19.25 -6.25
N ALA A 90 -0.76 18.84 -6.30
CA ALA A 90 -1.19 17.55 -6.82
C ALA A 90 -0.71 17.28 -8.25
N GLN A 91 -0.87 18.24 -9.17
CA GLN A 91 -0.43 18.08 -10.56
C GLN A 91 1.09 17.89 -10.68
N LYS A 92 1.88 18.65 -9.92
CA LYS A 92 3.35 18.55 -9.92
C LYS A 92 3.82 17.24 -9.30
N PHE A 93 3.20 16.85 -8.17
CA PHE A 93 3.53 15.63 -7.45
C PHE A 93 3.13 14.39 -8.26
N GLY A 94 1.91 14.35 -8.78
CA GLY A 94 1.37 13.23 -9.55
C GLY A 94 2.09 12.96 -10.87
N ASN A 95 2.74 13.98 -11.44
CA ASN A 95 3.56 13.85 -12.64
C ASN A 95 5.03 13.47 -12.37
N ASN A 96 5.45 13.39 -11.11
CA ASN A 96 6.79 12.92 -10.76
C ASN A 96 6.96 11.44 -11.17
N ILE A 97 8.10 11.10 -11.78
CA ILE A 97 8.42 9.75 -12.24
C ILE A 97 8.36 8.72 -11.10
N ILE A 98 8.82 9.09 -9.90
CA ILE A 98 8.81 8.23 -8.71
C ILE A 98 7.37 7.93 -8.30
N VAL A 99 6.51 8.94 -8.30
CA VAL A 99 5.08 8.78 -7.95
C VAL A 99 4.36 7.94 -8.99
N LYS A 100 4.67 8.13 -10.28
CA LYS A 100 4.14 7.29 -11.37
C LYS A 100 4.55 5.82 -11.19
N TYR A 101 5.81 5.57 -10.83
CA TYR A 101 6.29 4.23 -10.52
C TYR A 101 5.53 3.60 -9.35
N PHE A 102 5.42 4.28 -8.21
CA PHE A 102 4.65 3.76 -7.06
C PHE A 102 3.16 3.58 -7.37
N ARG A 103 2.58 4.42 -8.24
CA ARG A 103 1.19 4.25 -8.69
C ARG A 103 0.99 2.97 -9.48
N LEU A 104 1.97 2.58 -10.29
CA LEU A 104 1.94 1.32 -11.02
C LEU A 104 1.82 0.14 -10.03
N TRP A 105 2.68 0.14 -9.01
CA TRP A 105 2.64 -0.85 -7.92
C TRP A 105 1.30 -0.84 -7.18
N GLY A 106 0.78 0.35 -6.85
CA GLY A 106 -0.51 0.52 -6.17
C GLY A 106 -1.69 -0.05 -6.97
N THR A 107 -1.64 0.01 -8.30
CA THR A 107 -2.72 -0.46 -9.19
C THR A 107 -2.90 -1.99 -9.14
N ILE A 108 -1.85 -2.73 -8.79
CA ILE A 108 -1.83 -4.21 -8.78
C ILE A 108 -1.62 -4.78 -7.37
N THR A 109 -1.90 -4.01 -6.33
CA THR A 109 -1.61 -4.36 -4.93
C THR A 109 -2.22 -5.70 -4.51
N LEU A 110 -3.45 -6.00 -4.92
CA LEU A 110 -4.11 -7.27 -4.60
C LEU A 110 -3.42 -8.43 -5.30
N SER A 111 -3.04 -8.26 -6.57
CA SER A 111 -2.24 -9.25 -7.28
C SER A 111 -0.87 -9.47 -6.62
N VAL A 112 -0.19 -8.41 -6.18
CA VAL A 112 1.08 -8.53 -5.46
C VAL A 112 0.91 -9.36 -4.19
N PHE A 113 -0.14 -9.08 -3.43
CA PHE A 113 -0.48 -9.82 -2.21
C PHE A 113 -0.72 -11.31 -2.51
N SER A 114 -1.52 -11.63 -3.52
CA SER A 114 -1.79 -13.03 -3.90
C SER A 114 -0.55 -13.72 -4.49
N LEU A 115 0.35 -12.98 -5.11
CA LEU A 115 1.61 -13.49 -5.65
C LEU A 115 2.74 -13.48 -4.62
N GLN A 116 2.47 -13.36 -3.32
CA GLN A 116 3.53 -13.41 -2.28
C GLN A 116 4.39 -14.68 -2.37
N ILE A 117 3.82 -15.79 -2.87
CA ILE A 117 4.55 -17.04 -3.11
C ILE A 117 5.71 -16.89 -4.11
N TRP A 118 5.67 -15.89 -4.99
CA TRP A 118 6.77 -15.57 -5.90
C TRP A 118 8.04 -15.14 -5.19
N SER A 119 7.96 -14.69 -3.93
CA SER A 119 9.16 -14.45 -3.10
C SER A 119 10.02 -15.69 -2.89
N LEU A 120 9.48 -16.90 -3.14
CA LEU A 120 10.25 -18.15 -3.12
C LEU A 120 11.17 -18.31 -4.33
N VAL A 121 10.85 -17.69 -5.47
CA VAL A 121 11.67 -17.81 -6.70
C VAL A 121 13.08 -17.25 -6.51
N PRO A 122 13.29 -15.99 -6.07
CA PRO A 122 14.65 -15.50 -5.82
C PRO A 122 15.36 -16.30 -4.73
N ARG A 123 14.64 -16.81 -3.72
CA ARG A 123 15.23 -17.69 -2.69
C ARG A 123 15.72 -19.01 -3.30
N ALA A 124 14.90 -19.66 -4.13
CA ALA A 124 15.27 -20.92 -4.78
C ALA A 124 16.47 -20.78 -5.73
N ILE A 125 16.57 -19.65 -6.44
CA ILE A 125 17.70 -19.37 -7.34
C ILE A 125 18.98 -19.10 -6.55
N LEU A 126 18.91 -18.35 -5.44
CA LEU A 126 20.09 -17.95 -4.69
C LEU A 126 20.55 -18.96 -3.62
N ASN A 127 19.65 -19.81 -3.11
CA ASN A 127 19.99 -20.82 -2.10
C ASN A 127 21.17 -21.71 -2.49
N PRO A 128 21.25 -22.25 -3.73
CA PRO A 128 22.43 -23.03 -4.15
C PRO A 128 23.69 -22.19 -4.39
N LEU A 129 23.58 -20.86 -4.57
CA LEU A 129 24.73 -20.01 -4.89
C LEU A 129 25.54 -19.59 -3.67
N PHE A 130 24.93 -19.52 -2.50
CA PHE A 130 25.55 -18.94 -1.31
C PHE A 130 25.76 -19.92 -0.14
N ASP A 131 25.38 -21.19 -0.28
CA ASP A 131 25.45 -22.22 0.79
C ASP A 131 24.78 -21.77 2.11
N ILE A 132 23.74 -20.94 1.99
CA ILE A 132 22.93 -20.46 3.11
C ILE A 132 21.53 -21.07 2.95
N ASN A 133 20.93 -21.53 4.05
CA ASN A 133 19.55 -21.99 4.05
C ASN A 133 18.57 -20.80 4.06
N LEU A 134 18.32 -20.23 2.88
CA LEU A 134 17.41 -19.11 2.67
C LEU A 134 15.94 -19.48 2.71
N MET A 135 15.67 -20.78 2.67
CA MET A 135 14.33 -21.34 2.83
C MET A 135 13.92 -21.39 4.30
N SER A 136 14.88 -21.28 5.22
CA SER A 136 14.64 -21.06 6.65
C SER A 136 13.92 -19.72 6.87
N GLU A 137 12.83 -19.74 7.64
CA GLU A 137 12.19 -18.51 8.13
C GLU A 137 12.96 -17.84 9.28
N LYS A 138 14.00 -18.51 9.79
CA LYS A 138 14.83 -18.03 10.90
C LYS A 138 16.22 -17.70 10.38
N PHE A 139 16.51 -16.41 10.35
CA PHE A 139 17.86 -15.89 10.14
C PHE A 139 18.42 -15.47 11.50
N ASP A 140 19.68 -15.81 11.74
CA ASP A 140 20.39 -15.31 12.91
C ASP A 140 20.63 -13.80 12.75
N LEU A 141 20.29 -13.01 13.77
CA LEU A 141 20.26 -11.55 13.70
C LEU A 141 21.66 -10.96 13.53
N LEU A 142 22.68 -11.60 14.10
CA LEU A 142 24.06 -11.11 14.14
C LEU A 142 24.83 -11.37 12.84
N THR A 143 24.54 -12.48 12.16
CA THR A 143 25.27 -12.93 10.96
C THR A 143 24.42 -12.88 9.68
N GLY A 144 23.09 -13.00 9.82
CA GLY A 144 22.14 -13.07 8.72
C GLY A 144 21.47 -11.75 8.33
N GLY A 145 21.61 -10.68 9.12
CA GLY A 145 20.90 -9.42 8.87
C GLY A 145 21.17 -8.80 7.49
N TRP A 146 22.43 -8.78 7.05
CA TRP A 146 22.82 -8.27 5.73
C TRP A 146 22.29 -9.13 4.58
N TRP A 147 22.30 -10.45 4.77
CA TRP A 147 21.73 -11.40 3.82
C TRP A 147 20.24 -11.13 3.66
N VAL A 148 19.47 -11.02 4.76
CA VAL A 148 18.04 -10.70 4.72
C VAL A 148 17.77 -9.41 3.95
N LEU A 149 18.56 -8.35 4.17
CA LEU A 149 18.42 -7.09 3.45
C LEU A 149 18.70 -7.26 1.95
N MET A 150 19.78 -7.96 1.59
CA MET A 150 20.12 -8.27 0.21
C MET A 150 19.01 -9.08 -0.48
N PHE A 151 18.44 -10.08 0.21
CA PHE A 151 17.32 -10.88 -0.28
C PHE A 151 16.06 -10.05 -0.46
N ALA A 152 15.76 -9.15 0.47
CA ALA A 152 14.64 -8.25 0.35
C ALA A 152 14.79 -7.35 -0.90
N VAL A 153 15.96 -6.75 -1.10
CA VAL A 153 16.26 -5.94 -2.29
C VAL A 153 16.12 -6.77 -3.57
N LEU A 154 16.72 -7.95 -3.62
CA LEU A 154 16.61 -8.80 -4.81
C LEU A 154 15.17 -9.22 -5.09
N THR A 155 14.42 -9.58 -4.06
CA THR A 155 13.00 -9.94 -4.20
C THR A 155 12.21 -8.78 -4.78
N ILE A 156 12.43 -7.56 -4.28
CA ILE A 156 11.82 -6.34 -4.83
C ILE A 156 12.18 -6.17 -6.31
N LEU A 157 13.46 -6.36 -6.68
CA LEU A 157 13.89 -6.28 -8.07
C LEU A 157 13.23 -7.34 -8.96
N CYS A 158 13.08 -8.58 -8.47
CA CYS A 158 12.36 -9.63 -9.20
C CYS A 158 10.90 -9.25 -9.43
N TYR A 159 10.22 -8.71 -8.41
CA TYR A 159 8.86 -8.18 -8.57
C TYR A 159 8.81 -7.01 -9.54
N ASP A 160 9.78 -6.11 -9.50
CA ASP A 160 9.83 -4.97 -10.41
C ASP A 160 9.95 -5.41 -11.88
N VAL A 161 10.84 -6.37 -12.16
CA VAL A 161 10.97 -6.96 -13.49
C VAL A 161 9.68 -7.65 -13.92
N LEU A 162 9.07 -8.44 -13.02
CA LEU A 162 7.79 -9.10 -13.27
C LEU A 162 6.72 -8.07 -13.63
N PHE A 163 6.60 -6.99 -12.87
CA PHE A 163 5.62 -5.93 -13.10
C PHE A 163 5.90 -5.12 -14.34
N TRP A 164 7.16 -4.87 -14.66
CA TRP A 164 7.53 -4.22 -15.91
C TRP A 164 7.11 -5.04 -17.13
N LEU A 165 7.35 -6.36 -17.11
CA LEU A 165 6.89 -7.27 -18.16
C LEU A 165 5.36 -7.32 -18.21
N TRP A 166 4.70 -7.39 -17.05
CA TRP A 166 3.24 -7.48 -16.96
C TRP A 166 2.53 -6.18 -17.36
N ALA A 167 3.14 -5.03 -17.11
CA ALA A 167 2.65 -3.72 -17.52
C ALA A 167 2.57 -3.59 -19.04
N LYS A 168 3.45 -4.27 -19.81
CA LYS A 168 3.42 -4.26 -21.29
C LYS A 168 2.11 -4.84 -21.85
N ILE A 169 1.52 -5.80 -21.15
CA ILE A 169 0.22 -6.39 -21.51
C ILE A 169 -0.93 -5.77 -20.71
N ASN A 170 -0.75 -4.58 -20.12
CA ASN A 170 -1.74 -3.93 -19.25
C ASN A 170 -2.29 -4.89 -18.19
N PHE A 171 -1.43 -5.61 -17.48
CA PHE A 171 -1.81 -6.43 -16.33
C PHE A 171 -2.98 -7.42 -16.56
N ILE A 172 -3.11 -7.98 -17.77
CA ILE A 172 -4.12 -9.00 -18.07
C ILE A 172 -3.89 -10.22 -17.14
N PHE A 173 -4.98 -10.82 -16.64
CA PHE A 173 -5.00 -11.89 -15.63
C PHE A 173 -4.58 -11.49 -14.20
N SER A 174 -4.42 -10.20 -13.93
CA SER A 174 -4.33 -9.73 -12.54
C SER A 174 -5.66 -9.94 -11.81
N PHE A 175 -5.64 -10.07 -10.48
CA PHE A 175 -6.85 -10.07 -9.66
C PHE A 175 -7.68 -8.82 -9.89
N GLU A 176 -7.05 -7.67 -10.08
CA GLU A 176 -7.70 -6.42 -10.43
C GLU A 176 -8.39 -6.50 -11.80
N TRP A 177 -7.77 -7.13 -12.80
CA TRP A 177 -8.39 -7.40 -14.10
C TRP A 177 -9.62 -8.30 -13.95
N PHE A 178 -9.54 -9.35 -13.12
CA PHE A 178 -10.69 -10.21 -12.84
C PHE A 178 -11.83 -9.44 -12.15
N ILE A 179 -11.53 -8.61 -11.15
CA ILE A 179 -12.55 -7.78 -10.47
C ILE A 179 -13.22 -6.81 -11.44
N ILE A 180 -12.45 -6.14 -12.30
CA ILE A 180 -13.00 -5.23 -13.31
C ILE A 180 -13.89 -5.98 -14.30
N ARG A 181 -13.48 -7.18 -14.72
CA ARG A 181 -14.28 -8.02 -15.62
C ARG A 181 -15.58 -8.47 -14.97
N LEU A 182 -15.53 -8.96 -13.74
CA LEU A 182 -16.72 -9.34 -12.97
C LEU A 182 -17.67 -8.15 -12.78
N GLY A 183 -17.14 -6.98 -12.41
CA GLY A 183 -17.91 -5.75 -12.24
C GLY A 183 -18.49 -5.20 -13.54
N SER A 184 -17.93 -5.56 -14.70
CA SER A 184 -18.44 -5.16 -16.02
C SER A 184 -19.55 -6.05 -16.56
N LEU A 185 -19.79 -7.23 -15.97
CA LEU A 185 -20.86 -8.14 -16.40
C LEU A 185 -22.24 -7.48 -16.40
N PRO A 186 -22.64 -6.68 -15.39
CA PRO A 186 -23.94 -6.02 -15.37
C PRO A 186 -24.02 -4.81 -16.33
N THR A 187 -22.93 -4.04 -16.47
CA THR A 187 -22.94 -2.76 -17.19
C THR A 187 -22.53 -2.87 -18.66
N LYS A 188 -21.95 -4.01 -19.08
CA LYS A 188 -21.35 -4.26 -20.40
C LYS A 188 -20.24 -3.27 -20.80
N SER A 189 -19.84 -2.37 -19.92
CA SER A 189 -18.78 -1.39 -20.13
C SER A 189 -17.54 -1.79 -19.34
N VAL A 190 -16.45 -2.07 -20.05
CA VAL A 190 -15.18 -2.41 -19.42
C VAL A 190 -14.53 -1.10 -18.95
N SER A 191 -14.28 -1.01 -17.65
CA SER A 191 -13.60 0.15 -17.07
C SER A 191 -12.17 0.28 -17.59
N LYS A 192 -11.75 1.49 -17.95
CA LYS A 192 -10.37 1.78 -18.36
C LYS A 192 -9.37 1.87 -17.21
N ARG A 193 -9.81 1.58 -15.97
CA ARG A 193 -9.02 1.68 -14.73
C ARG A 193 -7.73 0.88 -14.70
N LEU A 194 -7.53 -0.07 -15.63
CA LEU A 194 -6.33 -0.91 -15.69
C LEU A 194 -5.41 -0.57 -16.88
N ASN A 195 -5.77 0.45 -17.68
CA ASN A 195 -4.95 0.91 -18.80
C ASN A 195 -3.75 1.71 -18.27
N VAL A 196 -2.56 1.12 -18.34
CA VAL A 196 -1.33 1.69 -17.76
C VAL A 196 -1.03 3.08 -18.34
N LYS A 197 -1.20 3.26 -19.66
CA LYS A 197 -0.95 4.56 -20.30
C LYS A 197 -1.88 5.64 -19.74
N GLU A 198 -3.14 5.29 -19.52
CA GLU A 198 -4.14 6.22 -19.01
C GLU A 198 -3.85 6.62 -17.55
N ILE A 199 -3.54 5.65 -16.70
CA ILE A 199 -3.22 5.85 -15.28
C ILE A 199 -1.94 6.67 -15.06
N LEU A 200 -0.95 6.50 -15.94
CA LEU A 200 0.35 7.16 -15.79
C LEU A 200 0.42 8.54 -16.46
N HIS A 201 -0.35 8.78 -17.54
CA HIS A 201 -0.20 9.98 -18.34
C HIS A 201 -1.46 10.83 -18.48
N ASN A 202 -2.65 10.24 -18.41
CA ASN A 202 -3.91 10.94 -18.70
C ASN A 202 -4.74 11.25 -17.45
N VAL A 203 -4.15 11.14 -16.25
CA VAL A 203 -4.83 11.47 -14.99
C VAL A 203 -4.71 12.95 -14.71
N GLU A 204 -5.85 13.63 -14.67
CA GLU A 204 -5.97 14.99 -14.13
C GLU A 204 -5.97 14.94 -12.60
N TRP A 205 -5.06 15.68 -11.97
CA TRP A 205 -4.93 15.69 -10.52
C TRP A 205 -5.87 16.71 -9.91
N MET A 206 -6.68 16.27 -8.94
CA MET A 206 -7.53 17.18 -8.18
C MET A 206 -6.68 18.11 -7.30
N ASP A 207 -6.94 19.40 -7.42
CA ASP A 207 -6.34 20.45 -6.61
C ASP A 207 -7.45 21.10 -5.76
N TYR A 208 -7.48 20.75 -4.47
CA TYR A 208 -8.51 21.27 -3.57
C TYR A 208 -8.30 22.74 -3.20
N LYS A 209 -7.11 23.31 -3.44
CA LYS A 209 -6.90 24.75 -3.22
C LYS A 209 -7.78 25.56 -4.16
N LYS A 210 -7.77 25.20 -5.45
CA LYS A 210 -8.55 25.88 -6.52
C LYS A 210 -10.05 25.77 -6.36
N LEU A 211 -10.55 24.69 -5.77
CA LEU A 211 -11.99 24.46 -5.57
C LEU A 211 -12.60 25.28 -4.42
N SER A 212 -11.74 26.02 -3.72
CA SER A 212 -11.99 26.56 -2.40
C SER A 212 -11.75 28.08 -2.29
N GLU A 213 -11.27 28.65 -3.40
CA GLU A 213 -11.31 30.07 -3.77
C GLU A 213 -12.62 30.34 -4.52
#